data_AF-A0A6G3T0Y0-F1
#
_entry.id   AF-A0A6G3T0Y0-F1
#
_cell.length_a   1.000
_cell.length_b   1.000
_cell.length_c   1.000
_cell.angle_alpha   90.00
_cell.angle_beta   90.00
_cell.angle_gamma   90.00
#
_symmetry.space_group_name_H-M   'P 1'
#
loop_
_entity.id
_entity.type
_entity.pdbx_description
1 polymer ?
#
loop_
_entity_poly.entity_id
_entity_poly.type
_entity_poly.pdbx_seq_one_letter_code
_entity_poly.pdbx_strand_id
1 'polypeptide(L)'
;MTARTREGERGDTEDTSRTADAGRLLRCAAVFLPGPVPRDGRIAFWDPLADAGPWHDGGAQERSGTPFGSAETPGRPDSVPYTTAPLTVVRPDPAAGPGSVRAVVTPAALLSVADALPLLVRARTQGSAHPATRCWGAAALHALQLVARGRLLPGLTADGHDAWRAGPRDA
;
A
#
# COMPACT_ATOMS: atom_id res chain seq x y z
N MET A 1 -50.29 11.64 -9.86
CA MET A 1 -49.68 10.50 -9.13
C MET A 1 -48.41 10.14 -9.88
N THR A 2 -47.34 10.88 -9.59
CA THR A 2 -46.14 10.97 -10.41
C THR A 2 -44.93 10.49 -9.63
N ALA A 3 -44.19 9.58 -10.26
CA ALA A 3 -42.93 9.03 -9.81
C ALA A 3 -41.84 10.10 -9.65
N ARG A 4 -40.94 9.87 -8.70
CA ARG A 4 -39.49 9.67 -8.94
C ARG A 4 -38.77 9.58 -7.60
N THR A 5 -38.44 8.35 -7.22
CA THR A 5 -37.41 8.01 -6.25
C THR A 5 -36.09 8.62 -6.72
N ARG A 6 -35.47 9.48 -5.92
CA ARG A 6 -34.08 9.92 -6.12
C ARG A 6 -33.17 8.74 -5.84
N GLU A 7 -32.80 8.04 -6.90
CA GLU A 7 -31.73 7.05 -6.89
C GLU A 7 -30.42 7.78 -6.59
N GLY A 8 -29.70 7.26 -5.59
CA GLY A 8 -28.51 7.87 -5.03
C GLY A 8 -27.44 8.13 -6.10
N GLU A 9 -26.84 9.31 -6.01
CA GLU A 9 -25.53 9.61 -6.55
C GLU A 9 -24.54 8.57 -6.01
N ARG A 10 -24.34 7.49 -6.77
CA ARG A 10 -23.07 6.76 -6.75
C ARG A 10 -22.04 7.76 -7.24
N GLY A 11 -21.37 8.44 -6.30
CA GLY A 11 -20.15 9.16 -6.60
C GLY A 11 -19.17 8.16 -7.17
N ASP A 12 -18.96 8.23 -8.48
CA ASP A 12 -17.75 7.74 -9.13
C ASP A 12 -16.59 8.47 -8.45
N THR A 13 -16.04 7.88 -7.39
CA THR A 13 -14.66 8.16 -7.01
C THR A 13 -13.81 7.59 -8.14
N GLU A 14 -13.58 8.41 -9.17
CA GLU A 14 -12.51 8.16 -10.14
C GLU A 14 -11.25 7.84 -9.34
N ASP A 15 -10.82 6.58 -9.44
CA ASP A 15 -9.61 6.06 -8.82
C ASP A 15 -8.40 6.71 -9.53
N THR A 16 -8.17 8.00 -9.24
CA THR A 16 -7.14 8.79 -9.91
C THR A 16 -5.79 8.26 -9.46
N SER A 17 -5.17 7.47 -10.33
CA SER A 17 -3.83 6.95 -10.13
C SER A 17 -2.83 8.11 -10.05
N ARG A 18 -2.01 8.12 -8.99
CA ARG A 18 -0.93 9.08 -8.70
C ARG A 18 0.41 8.35 -8.70
N THR A 19 1.52 9.07 -8.59
CA THR A 19 2.85 8.48 -8.47
C THR A 19 3.56 8.92 -7.18
N ALA A 20 4.20 7.97 -6.49
CA ALA A 20 4.91 8.23 -5.23
C ALA A 20 6.38 7.82 -5.35
N ASP A 21 7.27 8.56 -4.69
CA ASP A 21 8.66 8.17 -4.52
C ASP A 21 8.78 6.89 -3.68
N ALA A 22 9.40 5.84 -4.23
CA ALA A 22 9.63 4.59 -3.53
C ALA A 22 10.45 4.78 -2.25
N GLY A 23 11.39 5.73 -2.23
CA GLY A 23 12.19 6.05 -1.05
C GLY A 23 11.33 6.49 0.14
N ARG A 24 10.32 7.34 -0.11
CA ARG A 24 9.32 7.74 0.87
C ARG A 24 8.47 6.56 1.35
N LEU A 25 7.93 5.77 0.43
CA LEU A 25 7.08 4.62 0.78
C LEU A 25 7.81 3.57 1.64
N LEU A 26 9.11 3.39 1.45
CA LEU A 26 9.92 2.50 2.29
C LEU A 26 9.90 2.89 3.78
N ARG A 27 9.76 4.18 4.09
CA ARG A 27 9.70 4.72 5.46
C ARG A 27 8.28 4.70 6.06
N CYS A 28 7.26 4.51 5.23
CA CYS A 28 5.88 4.35 5.68
C CYS A 28 5.66 2.95 6.24
N ALA A 29 4.69 2.78 7.14
CA ALA A 29 4.21 1.47 7.55
C ALA A 29 3.35 0.85 6.44
N ALA A 30 3.37 -0.48 6.31
CA ALA A 30 2.66 -1.20 5.26
C ALA A 30 1.76 -2.32 5.82
N VAL A 31 0.63 -2.55 5.14
CA VAL A 31 -0.30 -3.65 5.43
C VAL A 31 -0.95 -4.17 4.15
N PHE A 32 -1.23 -5.48 4.07
CA PHE A 32 -2.05 -6.05 3.01
C PHE A 32 -3.54 -5.86 3.30
N LEU A 33 -4.27 -5.37 2.31
CA LEU A 33 -5.72 -5.25 2.31
C LEU A 33 -6.29 -6.31 1.37
N PRO A 34 -7.09 -7.27 1.86
CA PRO A 34 -7.72 -8.27 1.00
C PRO A 34 -8.74 -7.62 0.07
N GLY A 35 -8.72 -8.02 -1.20
CA GLY A 35 -9.76 -7.69 -2.16
C GLY A 35 -10.86 -8.76 -2.21
N PRO A 36 -11.99 -8.50 -2.90
CA PRO A 36 -13.05 -9.49 -3.11
C PRO A 36 -12.53 -10.77 -3.77
N VAL A 37 -11.61 -10.63 -4.72
CA VAL A 37 -10.80 -11.74 -5.25
C VAL A 37 -9.33 -11.58 -4.83
N PRO A 38 -8.56 -12.68 -4.65
CA PRO A 38 -7.19 -12.59 -4.17
C PRO A 38 -6.27 -11.66 -4.99
N ARG A 39 -6.46 -11.62 -6.31
CA ARG A 39 -5.69 -10.76 -7.23
C ARG A 39 -6.00 -9.26 -7.11
N ASP A 40 -7.12 -8.92 -6.48
CA ASP A 40 -7.53 -7.53 -6.25
C ASP A 40 -7.05 -6.99 -4.90
N GLY A 41 -6.29 -7.79 -4.13
CA GLY A 41 -5.63 -7.31 -2.93
C GLY A 41 -4.72 -6.10 -3.20
N ARG A 42 -4.54 -5.27 -2.18
CA ARG A 42 -3.70 -4.07 -2.22
C ARG A 42 -2.69 -4.08 -1.09
N ILE A 43 -1.57 -3.38 -1.27
CA ILE A 43 -0.67 -3.03 -0.17
C ILE A 43 -0.89 -1.56 0.14
N ALA A 44 -1.35 -1.26 1.34
CA ALA A 44 -1.54 0.09 1.81
C ALA A 44 -0.30 0.56 2.59
N PHE A 45 0.20 1.74 2.23
CA PHE A 45 1.27 2.43 2.92
C PHE A 45 0.71 3.68 3.61
N TRP A 46 0.99 3.84 4.89
CA TRP A 46 0.62 5.05 5.63
C TRP A 46 1.81 5.57 6.44
N ASP A 47 1.86 6.88 6.66
CA ASP A 47 2.88 7.49 7.49
C ASP A 47 2.46 7.36 8.97
N PRO A 48 3.20 6.60 9.81
CA PRO A 48 2.84 6.41 11.21
C PRO A 48 3.11 7.66 12.06
N LEU A 49 3.78 8.69 11.52
CA LEU A 49 4.04 9.96 12.21
C LEU A 49 3.10 11.06 11.75
N ALA A 50 2.42 10.90 10.61
CA ALA A 50 1.41 11.86 10.17
C ALA A 50 0.25 11.89 11.17
N ASP A 51 -0.22 13.11 11.46
CA ASP A 51 -1.51 13.30 12.09
C ASP A 51 -2.64 12.93 11.12
N ALA A 52 -3.87 12.85 11.61
CA ALA A 52 -5.07 12.62 10.79
C ALA A 52 -5.32 13.81 9.86
N GLY A 53 -4.47 14.00 8.86
CA GLY A 53 -4.53 15.00 7.81
C GLY A 53 -4.48 14.33 6.43
N PRO A 54 -4.64 15.08 5.33
CA PRO A 54 -4.61 14.53 3.98
C PRO A 54 -3.27 13.86 3.63
N TRP A 55 -3.27 12.91 2.67
CA TRP A 55 -2.01 12.40 2.14
C TRP A 55 -1.29 13.54 1.45
N HIS A 56 -0.17 13.98 2.01
CA HIS A 56 0.74 14.83 1.26
C HIS A 56 1.58 13.90 0.37
N ASP A 57 1.42 14.04 -0.94
CA ASP A 57 2.25 13.38 -1.95
C ASP A 57 3.74 13.73 -1.83
N GLY A 58 4.08 14.66 -0.92
CA GLY A 58 5.40 15.23 -0.81
C GLY A 58 5.71 15.87 -2.14
N GLY A 59 4.78 16.69 -2.65
CA GLY A 59 4.87 17.35 -3.94
C GLY A 59 6.31 17.69 -4.26
N ALA A 60 6.88 16.93 -5.19
CA ALA A 60 7.95 17.44 -5.99
C ALA A 60 7.32 18.62 -6.72
N GLN A 61 7.36 19.80 -6.09
CA GLN A 61 7.12 21.05 -6.79
C GLN A 61 8.02 20.95 -8.01
N GLU A 62 7.41 20.95 -9.20
CA GLU A 62 8.12 21.06 -10.45
C GLU A 62 8.96 22.33 -10.31
N ARG A 63 10.20 22.18 -9.85
CA ARG A 63 11.18 23.23 -9.93
C ARG A 63 11.35 23.37 -11.42
N SER A 64 10.78 24.44 -11.97
CA SER A 64 11.03 24.91 -13.32
C SER A 64 12.52 25.20 -13.43
N GLY A 65 13.32 24.13 -13.53
CA GLY A 65 14.75 24.15 -13.67
C GLY A 65 15.07 24.52 -15.11
N THR A 66 15.89 25.55 -15.26
CA THR A 66 16.39 26.04 -16.54
C THR A 66 16.92 24.90 -17.42
N PRO A 67 16.54 24.84 -18.72
CA PRO A 67 16.76 23.66 -19.56
C PRO A 67 18.20 23.48 -20.05
N PHE A 68 19.18 24.18 -19.49
CA PHE A 68 20.57 24.05 -19.91
C PHE A 68 21.52 24.19 -18.73
N GLY A 69 21.78 23.07 -18.07
CA GLY A 69 22.86 22.92 -17.11
C GLY A 69 23.13 21.43 -16.98
N SER A 70 24.22 20.97 -17.58
CA SER A 70 24.72 19.60 -17.43
C SER A 70 25.20 19.38 -15.98
N ALA A 71 24.25 19.20 -15.08
CA ALA A 71 24.46 18.54 -13.81
C ALA A 71 23.86 17.14 -13.96
N GLU A 72 24.66 16.15 -13.61
CA GLU A 72 24.29 14.75 -13.47
C GLU A 72 22.90 14.66 -12.82
N THR A 73 21.89 14.38 -13.65
CA THR A 73 20.48 14.36 -13.23
C THR A 73 20.39 13.43 -12.03
N PRO A 74 19.94 13.88 -10.84
CA PRO A 74 19.60 12.94 -9.78
C PRO A 74 18.61 11.97 -10.41
N GLY A 75 18.96 10.68 -10.49
CA GLY A 75 18.16 9.69 -11.19
C GLY A 75 16.70 9.88 -10.82
N ARG A 76 15.83 9.96 -11.83
CA ARG A 76 14.39 10.16 -11.63
C ARG A 76 13.95 9.28 -10.45
N PRO A 77 13.31 9.84 -9.40
CA PRO A 77 12.90 9.03 -8.26
C PRO A 77 12.15 7.81 -8.78
N ASP A 78 12.47 6.63 -8.23
CA ASP A 78 11.79 5.38 -8.56
C ASP A 78 10.30 5.54 -8.20
N SER A 79 9.53 6.07 -9.14
CA SER A 79 8.15 6.47 -8.93
C SER A 79 7.24 5.29 -9.19
N VAL A 80 6.36 4.97 -8.24
CA VAL A 80 5.41 3.86 -8.35
C VAL A 80 3.97 4.38 -8.39
N PRO A 81 3.10 3.81 -9.25
CA PRO A 81 1.71 4.19 -9.32
C PRO A 81 0.95 3.76 -8.06
N TYR A 82 0.05 4.59 -7.57
CA TYR A 82 -0.78 4.31 -6.40
C TYR A 82 -2.11 5.05 -6.47
N THR A 83 -3.10 4.57 -5.73
CA THR A 83 -4.35 5.31 -5.49
C THR A 83 -4.48 5.65 -4.01
N THR A 84 -5.36 6.59 -3.66
CA THR A 84 -5.51 7.02 -2.26
C THR A 84 -6.80 6.47 -1.68
N ALA A 85 -6.75 6.00 -0.44
CA ALA A 85 -7.95 5.68 0.33
C ALA A 85 -7.70 5.90 1.82
N PRO A 86 -8.73 6.21 2.62
CA PRO A 86 -8.61 6.23 4.06
C PRO A 86 -8.35 4.81 4.61
N LEU A 87 -7.43 4.71 5.56
CA LEU A 87 -7.14 3.51 6.32
C LEU A 87 -7.41 3.80 7.80
N THR A 88 -8.19 2.93 8.46
CA THR A 88 -8.37 3.03 9.91
C THR A 88 -7.27 2.23 10.59
N VAL A 89 -6.50 2.89 11.44
CA VAL A 89 -5.39 2.27 12.20
C VAL A 89 -5.61 2.46 13.70
N VAL A 90 -5.14 1.50 14.49
CA VAL A 90 -5.14 1.61 15.95
C VAL A 90 -3.85 2.29 16.37
N ARG A 91 -3.95 3.39 17.13
CA ARG A 91 -2.79 4.12 17.67
C ARG A 91 -2.91 4.27 19.19
N PRO A 92 -1.79 4.36 19.92
CA PRO A 92 -1.82 4.70 21.34
C PRO A 92 -2.57 6.01 21.58
N ASP A 93 -3.36 6.06 22.65
CA ASP A 93 -4.08 7.24 23.08
C ASP A 93 -3.48 7.77 24.39
N PRO A 94 -2.48 8.66 24.35
CA PRO A 94 -1.84 9.16 25.55
C PRO A 94 -2.77 10.03 26.42
N ALA A 95 -3.87 10.55 25.86
CA ALA A 95 -4.82 11.38 26.60
C ALA A 95 -5.77 10.55 27.48
N ALA A 96 -6.06 9.30 27.09
CA ALA A 96 -6.93 8.41 27.84
C ALA A 96 -6.19 7.56 28.90
N GLY A 97 -4.85 7.61 28.92
CA GLY A 97 -4.01 6.97 29.92
C GLY A 97 -2.96 5.99 29.36
N PRO A 98 -2.19 5.32 30.24
CA PRO A 98 -1.22 4.32 29.80
C PRO A 98 -1.91 3.09 29.21
N GLY A 99 -1.48 2.66 28.03
CA GLY A 99 -2.00 1.45 27.38
C GLY A 99 -3.36 1.61 26.69
N SER A 100 -4.02 2.76 26.79
CA SER A 100 -5.20 3.05 25.98
C SER A 100 -4.84 3.21 24.51
N VAL A 101 -5.77 2.82 23.65
CA VAL A 101 -5.66 2.94 22.20
C VAL A 101 -6.91 3.59 21.64
N ARG A 102 -6.77 4.25 20.50
CA ARG A 102 -7.87 4.83 19.74
C ARG A 102 -7.77 4.47 18.26
N ALA A 103 -8.92 4.35 17.62
CA ALA A 103 -8.99 4.24 16.17
C ALA A 103 -8.75 5.63 15.55
N VAL A 104 -7.85 5.70 14.57
CA VAL A 104 -7.54 6.92 13.83
C VAL A 104 -7.66 6.63 12.34
N VAL A 105 -8.40 7.46 11.62
CA VAL A 105 -8.45 7.42 10.16
C VAL A 105 -7.25 8.19 9.62
N THR A 106 -6.40 7.52 8.83
CA THR A 106 -5.24 8.11 8.17
C THR A 106 -5.36 7.93 6.66
N PRO A 107 -4.87 8.86 5.85
CA PRO A 107 -4.65 8.59 4.44
C PRO A 107 -3.67 7.43 4.25
N ALA A 108 -3.87 6.65 3.21
CA ALA A 108 -2.93 5.64 2.75
C ALA A 108 -2.77 5.66 1.23
N ALA A 109 -1.55 5.36 0.78
CA ALA A 109 -1.24 5.04 -0.61
C ALA A 109 -1.46 3.54 -0.84
N LEU A 110 -2.38 3.20 -1.73
CA LEU A 110 -2.74 1.83 -2.07
C LEU A 110 -2.07 1.45 -3.38
N LEU A 111 -1.20 0.46 -3.33
CA LEU A 111 -0.54 -0.11 -4.50
C LEU A 111 -1.18 -1.46 -4.82
N SER A 112 -1.21 -1.82 -6.10
CA SER A 112 -1.44 -3.21 -6.47
C SER A 112 -0.33 -4.09 -5.89
N VAL A 113 -0.61 -5.38 -5.69
CA VAL A 113 0.44 -6.31 -5.23
C VAL A 113 1.62 -6.34 -6.23
N ALA A 114 1.32 -6.21 -7.53
CA ALA A 114 2.34 -6.18 -8.59
C ALA A 114 3.28 -4.96 -8.46
N ASP A 115 2.73 -3.77 -8.23
CA ASP A 115 3.52 -2.53 -8.09
C ASP A 115 4.27 -2.49 -6.76
N ALA A 116 3.70 -3.05 -5.70
CA ALA A 116 4.32 -3.07 -4.38
C ALA A 116 5.47 -4.09 -4.28
N LEU A 117 5.44 -5.18 -5.05
CA LEU A 117 6.35 -6.31 -4.90
C LEU A 117 7.84 -5.93 -5.05
N PRO A 118 8.28 -5.19 -6.09
CA PRO A 118 9.67 -4.75 -6.21
C PRO A 118 10.12 -3.86 -5.05
N LEU A 119 9.21 -3.05 -4.50
CA LEU A 119 9.48 -2.19 -3.34
C LEU A 119 9.67 -3.03 -2.08
N LEU A 120 8.73 -3.94 -1.79
CA LEU A 120 8.77 -4.80 -0.60
C LEU A 120 10.01 -5.71 -0.57
N VAL A 121 10.37 -6.31 -1.71
CA VAL A 121 11.57 -7.16 -1.81
C VAL A 121 12.84 -6.37 -1.47
N ARG A 122 12.94 -5.11 -1.92
CA ARG A 122 14.03 -4.20 -1.57
C ARG A 122 13.99 -3.81 -0.08
N ALA A 123 12.81 -3.48 0.44
CA ALA A 123 12.62 -3.00 1.82
C ALA A 123 13.23 -3.94 2.87
N ARG A 124 13.09 -5.26 2.68
CA ARG A 124 13.59 -6.31 3.59
C ARG A 124 15.02 -6.06 4.09
N THR A 125 15.92 -5.63 3.22
CA THR A 125 17.34 -5.44 3.52
C THR A 125 17.72 -3.99 3.84
N GLN A 126 16.78 -3.05 3.75
CA GLN A 126 17.03 -1.63 3.98
C GLN A 126 16.87 -1.27 5.46
N GLY A 127 17.93 -0.74 6.05
CA GLY A 127 17.95 -0.29 7.45
C GLY A 127 16.96 0.84 7.75
N SER A 128 16.75 1.73 6.78
CA SER A 128 15.85 2.88 6.87
C SER A 128 14.37 2.55 6.65
N ALA A 129 14.05 1.32 6.21
CA ALA A 129 12.67 0.93 5.95
C ALA A 129 11.91 0.66 7.25
N HIS A 130 10.62 1.03 7.26
CA HIS A 130 9.76 0.81 8.42
C HIS A 130 9.65 -0.69 8.76
N PRO A 131 9.66 -1.09 10.05
CA PRO A 131 9.61 -2.50 10.45
C PRO A 131 8.46 -3.30 9.81
N ALA A 132 7.24 -2.73 9.77
CA ALA A 132 6.10 -3.37 9.11
C ALA A 132 6.35 -3.63 7.61
N THR A 133 6.95 -2.66 6.91
CA THR A 133 7.29 -2.78 5.48
C THR A 133 8.37 -3.82 5.23
N ARG A 134 9.37 -3.91 6.13
CA ARG A 134 10.37 -4.98 6.10
C ARG A 134 9.75 -6.36 6.34
N CYS A 135 8.80 -6.46 7.26
CA CYS A 135 8.05 -7.70 7.53
C CYS A 135 7.30 -8.17 6.27
N TRP A 136 6.57 -7.28 5.60
CA TRP A 136 5.93 -7.61 4.33
C TRP A 136 6.93 -7.93 3.21
N GLY A 137 8.12 -7.32 3.22
CA GLY A 137 9.23 -7.71 2.35
C GLY A 137 9.71 -9.15 2.56
N ALA A 138 9.81 -9.60 3.81
CA ALA A 138 10.14 -10.99 4.13
C ALA A 138 9.01 -11.95 3.71
N ALA A 139 7.75 -11.58 3.96
CA ALA A 139 6.59 -12.35 3.53
C ALA A 139 6.52 -12.48 2.00
N ALA A 140 6.77 -11.40 1.26
CA ALA A 140 6.81 -11.39 -0.20
C ALA A 140 7.89 -12.33 -0.74
N LEU A 141 9.11 -12.27 -0.19
CA LEU A 141 10.18 -13.18 -0.60
C LEU A 141 9.81 -14.65 -0.33
N HIS A 142 9.22 -14.94 0.84
CA HIS A 142 8.79 -16.29 1.16
C HIS A 142 7.69 -16.79 0.19
N ALA A 143 6.73 -15.92 -0.16
CA ALA A 143 5.70 -16.25 -1.16
C ALA A 143 6.33 -16.54 -2.54
N LEU A 144 7.29 -15.74 -2.99
CA LEU A 144 8.03 -15.98 -4.24
C LEU A 144 8.82 -17.29 -4.21
N GLN A 145 9.40 -17.67 -3.07
CA GLN A 145 10.06 -18.96 -2.91
C GLN A 145 9.07 -20.13 -3.01
N LEU A 146 7.85 -19.99 -2.47
CA LEU A 146 6.80 -21.01 -2.64
C LEU A 146 6.40 -21.14 -4.11
N VAL A 147 6.23 -20.02 -4.82
CA VAL A 147 5.94 -19.99 -6.26
C VAL A 147 7.06 -20.68 -7.04
N ALA A 148 8.30 -20.26 -6.84
CA ALA A 148 9.47 -20.78 -7.56
C ALA A 148 9.68 -22.28 -7.33
N ARG A 149 9.27 -22.80 -6.17
CA ARG A 149 9.33 -24.23 -5.83
C ARG A 149 8.08 -25.02 -6.23
N GLY A 150 7.10 -24.41 -6.90
CA GLY A 150 5.86 -25.08 -7.29
C GLY A 150 5.00 -25.50 -6.10
N ARG A 151 5.10 -24.82 -4.96
CA ARG A 151 4.39 -25.14 -3.70
C ARG A 151 3.11 -24.35 -3.53
N LEU A 152 2.45 -23.97 -4.62
CA LEU A 152 1.11 -23.40 -4.58
C LEU A 152 0.10 -24.44 -5.00
N LEU A 153 -0.99 -24.56 -4.25
CA LEU A 153 -2.08 -25.48 -4.55
C LEU A 153 -3.30 -24.69 -5.01
N PRO A 154 -3.97 -25.11 -6.11
CA PRO A 154 -5.21 -24.48 -6.54
C PRO A 154 -6.33 -24.75 -5.53
N GLY A 155 -7.19 -23.76 -5.28
CA GLY A 155 -8.35 -23.85 -4.40
C GLY A 155 -9.37 -22.75 -4.70
N LEU A 156 -10.37 -22.61 -3.82
CA LEU A 156 -11.41 -21.60 -3.92
C LEU A 156 -11.47 -20.75 -2.64
N THR A 157 -11.82 -19.48 -2.77
CA THR A 157 -12.25 -18.65 -1.62
C THR A 157 -13.59 -19.13 -1.09
N ALA A 158 -14.01 -18.63 0.08
CA ALA A 158 -15.33 -18.90 0.64
C ALA A 158 -16.47 -18.50 -0.33
N ASP A 159 -16.26 -17.43 -1.10
CA ASP A 159 -17.20 -16.92 -2.09
C ASP A 159 -17.08 -17.61 -3.48
N GLY A 160 -16.27 -18.66 -3.60
CA GLY A 160 -16.19 -19.47 -4.82
C GLY A 160 -15.27 -18.91 -5.92
N HIS A 161 -14.33 -18.03 -5.59
CA HIS A 161 -13.37 -17.51 -6.56
C HIS A 161 -12.08 -18.35 -6.59
N ASP A 162 -11.52 -18.55 -7.79
CA ASP A 162 -10.23 -19.21 -7.97
C ASP A 162 -9.14 -18.55 -7.12
N ALA A 163 -8.47 -19.38 -6.32
CA ALA A 163 -7.43 -18.97 -5.38
C ALA A 163 -6.24 -19.93 -5.39
N TRP A 164 -5.13 -19.46 -4.85
CA TRP A 164 -3.92 -20.25 -4.62
C TRP A 164 -3.61 -20.25 -3.13
N ARG A 165 -3.43 -21.43 -2.54
CA ARG A 165 -2.97 -21.56 -1.15
C ARG A 165 -1.53 -22.00 -1.11
N ALA A 166 -0.79 -21.54 -0.11
CA ALA A 166 0.51 -22.12 0.21
C ALA A 166 0.33 -23.63 0.47
N GLY A 167 1.11 -24.45 -0.21
CA GLY A 167 1.19 -25.88 0.04
C GLY A 167 1.72 -26.15 1.45
N PRO A 168 1.71 -27.43 1.89
CA PRO A 168 2.27 -27.83 3.18
C PRO A 168 3.65 -27.19 3.34
N ARG A 169 3.92 -26.57 4.48
CA ARG A 169 5.28 -26.08 4.79
C ARG A 169 6.08 -27.28 5.27
N ASP A 170 7.28 -27.48 4.75
CA ASP A 170 8.19 -28.46 5.34
C ASP A 170 8.47 -28.02 6.79
N ALA A 171 8.44 -28.97 7.72
CA ALA A 171 8.76 -28.75 9.13
C ALA A 171 10.28 -28.62 9.33
#